data_AF-A0A523D0R0-F1
#
_entry.id   AF-A0A523D0R0-F1
#
_cell.length_a   1.000
_cell.length_b   1.000
_cell.length_c   1.000
_cell.angle_alpha   90.00
_cell.angle_beta   90.00
_cell.angle_gamma   90.00
#
_symmetry.space_group_name_H-M   'P 1'
#
loop_
_entity.id
_entity.type
_entity.pdbx_description
1 polymer ?
#
loop_
_entity_poly.entity_id
_entity_poly.type
_entity_poly.pdbx_seq_one_letter_code
_entity_poly.pdbx_strand_id
1 'polypeptide(L)'
;MSNFVHLHLHSHYSLLDGANQLEAVVRRAAELKMPALALSDHGNLFGAVQFHDLALKYGVKPIIGCEVYVAREGRKSKNGRSDQSNHLVLLAKDATGYSNLVKLVSLGYLEGFYYRPRIDLELLQEYSEGLVGLSACLKGIVAWNLLQDQYSEAREGAGRLAEILGPGNFYLELQDHGLEEQKKVNSHVLNLARELDLPLVATNDCHYLTQEDSFAHDVLLCIQTGKTIHDENRLRYSTNEFYFKNAEEMDSIFAHVPEALSNTLEVAEKCTFELGEPENIFPEFQVPSDHTLDSYFGKVVQDGFDSRLERLKEKENLGELRYPLSQYEKRLSQEVEIIKKMQFSGYFLIVWDFIRYARENQIPVGPGRGSVAGSLVSYAMRIT
;
A
#
# COMPACT_ATOMS: atom_id res chain seq x y z
N MET A 1 6.48 31.76 -11.18
CA MET A 1 6.85 30.78 -10.14
C MET A 1 6.71 29.43 -10.81
N SER A 2 7.79 28.68 -10.94
CA SER A 2 7.72 27.33 -11.47
C SER A 2 7.03 26.44 -10.44
N ASN A 3 6.01 25.70 -10.86
CA ASN A 3 5.24 24.79 -10.02
C ASN A 3 5.49 23.37 -10.52
N PHE A 4 5.70 22.44 -9.59
CA PHE A 4 6.06 21.06 -9.90
C PHE A 4 5.64 20.13 -8.75
N VAL A 5 5.26 18.89 -9.08
CA VAL A 5 4.92 17.83 -8.13
C VAL A 5 5.73 16.58 -8.46
N HIS A 6 6.41 16.02 -7.47
CA HIS A 6 7.03 14.70 -7.63
C HIS A 6 5.96 13.61 -7.66
N LEU A 7 5.88 12.90 -8.80
CA LEU A 7 4.94 11.79 -9.02
C LEU A 7 5.60 10.40 -8.98
N HIS A 8 6.94 10.36 -8.98
CA HIS A 8 7.75 9.14 -8.92
C HIS A 8 8.77 9.31 -7.79
N LEU A 9 8.47 8.69 -6.65
CA LEU A 9 9.25 8.82 -5.43
C LEU A 9 9.22 7.53 -4.62
N HIS A 10 10.41 7.10 -4.21
CA HIS A 10 10.64 5.92 -3.38
C HIS A 10 11.00 6.33 -1.95
N SER A 11 10.28 5.75 -1.00
CA SER A 11 10.55 5.86 0.42
C SER A 11 11.37 4.68 0.94
N HIS A 12 11.67 4.70 2.23
CA HIS A 12 12.23 3.55 2.93
C HIS A 12 11.37 2.28 2.89
N TYR A 13 10.13 2.35 2.36
CA TYR A 13 9.30 1.18 2.07
C TYR A 13 9.59 0.54 0.70
N SER A 14 10.33 1.20 -0.21
CA SER A 14 11.14 0.52 -1.23
C SER A 14 12.32 -0.17 -0.54
N LEU A 15 12.04 -1.31 0.11
CA LEU A 15 12.97 -1.95 1.04
C LEU A 15 14.35 -2.21 0.40
N LEU A 16 15.38 -1.74 1.11
CA LEU A 16 16.80 -1.89 0.74
C LEU A 16 17.19 -1.15 -0.55
N ASP A 17 16.44 -0.13 -0.95
CA ASP A 17 16.73 0.68 -2.13
C ASP A 17 16.36 2.15 -1.88
N GLY A 18 15.09 2.45 -1.58
CA GLY A 18 14.69 3.81 -1.19
C GLY A 18 15.22 4.21 0.19
N ALA A 19 15.74 5.43 0.29
CA ALA A 19 16.30 6.03 1.50
C ALA A 19 15.48 7.21 2.05
N ASN A 20 14.43 7.66 1.34
CA ASN A 20 13.58 8.74 1.82
C ASN A 20 12.76 8.33 3.06
N GLN A 21 12.94 9.06 4.15
CA GLN A 21 12.05 8.97 5.31
C GLN A 21 10.74 9.71 5.01
N LEU A 22 9.59 9.07 5.22
CA LEU A 22 8.28 9.63 4.86
C LEU A 22 8.02 11.01 5.47
N GLU A 23 8.26 11.18 6.77
CA GLU A 23 8.03 12.47 7.43
C GLU A 23 8.99 13.56 6.89
N ALA A 24 10.24 13.20 6.60
CA ALA A 24 11.22 14.16 6.08
C ALA A 24 10.88 14.65 4.67
N VAL A 25 10.47 13.73 3.77
CA VAL A 25 10.13 14.10 2.39
C VAL A 25 8.83 14.88 2.30
N VAL A 26 7.82 14.52 3.11
CA VAL A 26 6.56 15.27 3.19
C VAL A 26 6.80 16.67 3.76
N ARG A 27 7.58 16.80 4.83
CA ARG A 27 7.95 18.11 5.37
C ARG A 27 8.71 18.95 4.34
N ARG A 28 9.62 18.35 3.58
CA ARG A 28 10.35 19.03 2.51
C ARG A 28 9.43 19.51 1.39
N ALA A 29 8.45 18.71 0.99
CA ALA A 29 7.44 19.11 0.02
C ALA A 29 6.64 20.35 0.50
N ALA A 30 6.25 20.38 1.78
CA ALA A 30 5.58 21.52 2.39
C ALA A 30 6.47 22.78 2.44
N GLU A 31 7.75 22.64 2.83
CA GLU A 31 8.74 23.74 2.82
C GLU A 31 8.92 24.34 1.43
N LEU A 32 8.95 23.49 0.39
CA LEU A 32 9.03 23.88 -1.01
C LEU A 32 7.69 24.32 -1.61
N LYS A 33 6.61 24.33 -0.82
CA LYS A 33 5.25 24.70 -1.23
C LYS A 33 4.71 23.88 -2.41
N MET A 34 5.11 22.61 -2.50
CA MET A 34 4.53 21.69 -3.47
C MET A 34 3.09 21.37 -3.05
N PRO A 35 2.09 21.51 -3.93
CA PRO A 35 0.69 21.33 -3.56
C PRO A 35 0.32 19.86 -3.30
N ALA A 36 1.07 18.93 -3.89
CA ALA A 36 0.86 17.50 -3.78
C ALA A 36 2.20 16.76 -3.80
N LEU A 37 2.17 15.48 -3.41
CA LEU A 37 3.30 14.56 -3.50
C LEU A 37 2.76 13.14 -3.74
N ALA A 38 3.37 12.39 -4.65
CA ALA A 38 3.10 10.97 -4.78
C ALA A 38 4.10 10.10 -4.02
N LEU A 39 3.62 8.96 -3.53
CA LEU A 39 4.46 7.86 -3.07
C LEU A 39 4.28 6.69 -4.03
N SER A 40 5.37 6.18 -4.62
CA SER A 40 5.36 5.13 -5.64
C SER A 40 6.41 4.06 -5.34
N ASP A 41 6.38 3.50 -4.14
CA ASP A 41 7.34 2.47 -3.72
C ASP A 41 7.33 1.24 -4.66
N HIS A 42 8.46 0.52 -4.68
CA HIS A 42 8.68 -0.63 -5.53
C HIS A 42 7.77 -1.82 -5.16
N GLY A 43 6.75 -2.07 -5.99
CA GLY A 43 5.90 -3.24 -5.93
C GLY A 43 5.11 -3.43 -4.63
N ASN A 44 4.91 -2.37 -3.84
CA ASN A 44 4.22 -2.45 -2.56
C ASN A 44 3.49 -1.16 -2.19
N LEU A 45 2.59 -1.24 -1.19
CA LEU A 45 1.84 -0.12 -0.62
C LEU A 45 2.07 0.00 0.91
N PHE A 46 3.21 -0.48 1.41
CA PHE A 46 3.43 -0.60 2.87
C PHE A 46 3.37 0.75 3.59
N GLY A 47 3.87 1.81 2.95
CA GLY A 47 3.87 3.16 3.49
C GLY A 47 2.59 3.96 3.26
N ALA A 48 1.61 3.44 2.52
CA ALA A 48 0.50 4.26 1.98
C ALA A 48 -0.31 5.00 3.07
N VAL A 49 -0.72 4.30 4.14
CA VAL A 49 -1.51 4.90 5.23
C VAL A 49 -0.69 5.92 6.02
N GLN A 50 0.54 5.57 6.40
CA GLN A 50 1.41 6.49 7.14
C GLN A 50 1.74 7.74 6.31
N PHE A 51 2.01 7.57 5.02
CA PHE A 51 2.27 8.66 4.09
C PHE A 51 1.06 9.58 3.95
N HIS A 52 -0.13 9.02 3.76
CA HIS A 52 -1.38 9.77 3.70
C HIS A 52 -1.55 10.66 4.94
N ASP A 53 -1.44 10.08 6.13
CA ASP A 53 -1.66 10.81 7.39
C ASP A 53 -0.60 11.89 7.60
N LEU A 54 0.66 11.62 7.25
CA LEU A 54 1.73 12.60 7.31
C LEU A 54 1.50 13.74 6.30
N ALA A 55 1.13 13.44 5.06
CA ALA A 55 0.87 14.43 4.03
C ALA A 55 -0.23 15.40 4.47
N LEU A 56 -1.34 14.88 4.98
CA LEU A 56 -2.42 15.70 5.55
C LEU A 56 -1.95 16.54 6.74
N LYS A 57 -1.17 15.95 7.66
CA LYS A 57 -0.60 16.67 8.82
C LYS A 57 0.24 17.90 8.41
N TYR A 58 0.97 17.81 7.29
CA TYR A 58 1.82 18.89 6.78
C TYR A 58 1.16 19.75 5.69
N GLY A 59 -0.12 19.52 5.38
CA GLY A 59 -0.88 20.31 4.40
C GLY A 59 -0.46 20.06 2.94
N VAL A 60 0.06 18.88 2.64
CA VAL A 60 0.41 18.42 1.29
C VAL A 60 -0.63 17.39 0.84
N LYS A 61 -1.15 17.51 -0.38
CA LYS A 61 -2.09 16.53 -0.92
C LYS A 61 -1.37 15.19 -1.19
N PRO A 62 -1.76 14.07 -0.55
CA PRO A 62 -1.18 12.77 -0.85
C PRO A 62 -1.70 12.21 -2.18
N ILE A 63 -0.82 11.60 -2.96
CA ILE A 63 -1.17 10.75 -4.11
C ILE A 63 -0.60 9.36 -3.83
N ILE A 64 -1.48 8.38 -3.63
CA ILE A 64 -1.06 7.00 -3.37
C ILE A 64 -0.80 6.31 -4.71
N GLY A 65 0.39 5.77 -4.86
CA GLY A 65 0.82 5.04 -6.04
C GLY A 65 1.71 3.85 -5.70
N CYS A 66 2.18 3.19 -6.75
CA CYS A 66 3.12 2.08 -6.69
C CYS A 66 3.86 2.00 -8.02
N GLU A 67 5.18 1.82 -7.97
CA GLU A 67 5.93 1.40 -9.15
C GLU A 67 5.88 -0.13 -9.23
N VAL A 68 4.96 -0.65 -10.04
CA VAL A 68 4.72 -2.08 -10.17
C VAL A 68 5.72 -2.72 -11.13
N TYR A 69 6.02 -4.00 -10.86
CA TYR A 69 6.79 -4.84 -11.78
C TYR A 69 5.85 -5.53 -12.77
N VAL A 70 6.05 -5.33 -14.07
CA VAL A 70 5.26 -5.95 -15.14
C VAL A 70 6.06 -7.08 -15.78
N ALA A 71 5.57 -8.31 -15.69
CA ALA A 71 6.21 -9.48 -16.28
C ALA A 71 6.05 -9.50 -17.81
N ARG A 72 7.16 -9.75 -18.52
CA ARG A 72 7.19 -9.83 -20.00
C ARG A 72 6.50 -11.07 -20.57
N GLU A 73 6.65 -12.21 -19.90
CA GLU A 73 6.13 -13.52 -20.34
C GLU A 73 4.94 -14.00 -19.49
N GLY A 74 4.22 -13.07 -18.85
CA GLY A 74 3.11 -13.36 -17.95
C GLY A 74 3.54 -13.56 -16.49
N ARG A 75 2.66 -13.17 -15.55
CA ARG A 75 3.00 -13.08 -14.12
C ARG A 75 3.38 -14.41 -13.47
N LYS A 76 2.85 -15.52 -14.00
CA LYS A 76 3.09 -16.89 -13.51
C LYS A 76 4.38 -17.52 -14.05
N SER A 77 5.04 -16.92 -15.05
CA SER A 77 6.29 -17.43 -15.61
C SER A 77 7.44 -17.28 -14.62
N LYS A 78 8.17 -18.36 -14.38
CA LYS A 78 9.40 -18.40 -13.55
C LYS A 78 10.62 -18.83 -14.37
N ASN A 79 10.56 -18.59 -15.67
CA ASN A 79 11.63 -18.94 -16.60
C ASN A 79 12.70 -17.84 -16.57
N GLY A 80 13.96 -18.22 -16.36
CA GLY A 80 15.10 -17.30 -16.36
C GLY A 80 16.00 -17.45 -15.14
N ARG A 81 17.17 -16.80 -15.18
CA ARG A 81 18.12 -16.74 -14.06
C ARG A 81 18.06 -15.41 -13.30
N SER A 82 17.24 -14.47 -13.75
CA SER A 82 17.10 -13.14 -13.17
C SER A 82 15.69 -12.60 -13.37
N ASP A 83 15.34 -11.52 -12.66
CA ASP A 83 14.10 -10.79 -12.93
C ASP A 83 14.19 -10.08 -14.29
N GLN A 84 13.19 -10.31 -15.13
CA GLN A 84 13.03 -9.71 -16.46
C GLN A 84 11.77 -8.82 -16.49
N SER A 85 11.32 -8.33 -15.34
CA SER A 85 10.19 -7.41 -15.27
C SER A 85 10.55 -6.01 -15.75
N ASN A 86 9.56 -5.33 -16.30
CA ASN A 86 9.61 -3.89 -16.57
C ASN A 86 8.95 -3.12 -15.42
N HIS A 87 9.25 -1.84 -15.30
CA HIS A 87 8.60 -0.97 -14.33
C HIS A 87 7.40 -0.26 -14.95
N LEU A 88 6.42 0.11 -14.12
CA LEU A 88 5.29 0.96 -14.49
C LEU A 88 4.81 1.70 -13.24
N VAL A 89 4.72 3.02 -13.28
CA VAL A 89 4.14 3.78 -12.16
C VAL A 89 2.63 3.81 -12.31
N LEU A 90 1.90 3.43 -11.27
CA LEU A 90 0.45 3.52 -11.20
C LEU A 90 0.06 4.39 -9.99
N LEU A 91 -0.81 5.37 -10.23
CA LEU A 91 -1.33 6.30 -9.23
C LEU A 91 -2.84 6.11 -9.09
N ALA A 92 -3.34 6.04 -7.86
CA ALA A 92 -4.76 5.96 -7.57
C ALA A 92 -5.42 7.32 -7.85
N LYS A 93 -6.32 7.37 -8.84
CA LYS A 93 -7.09 8.57 -9.17
C LYS A 93 -8.23 8.77 -8.18
N ASP A 94 -8.92 7.71 -7.82
CA ASP A 94 -10.14 7.71 -6.99
C ASP A 94 -10.20 6.44 -6.12
N ALA A 95 -11.31 6.23 -5.41
CA ALA A 95 -11.50 5.07 -4.54
C ALA A 95 -11.48 3.74 -5.31
N THR A 96 -12.00 3.72 -6.54
CA THR A 96 -11.93 2.54 -7.42
C THR A 96 -10.48 2.25 -7.79
N GLY A 97 -9.73 3.29 -8.16
CA GLY A 97 -8.30 3.24 -8.42
C GLY A 97 -7.49 2.69 -7.26
N TYR A 98 -7.73 3.19 -6.05
CA TYR A 98 -7.05 2.68 -4.85
C TYR A 98 -7.36 1.20 -4.59
N SER A 99 -8.64 0.81 -4.66
CA SER A 99 -9.04 -0.59 -4.54
C SER A 99 -8.37 -1.49 -5.58
N ASN A 100 -8.30 -1.03 -6.83
CA ASN A 100 -7.66 -1.74 -7.92
C ASN A 100 -6.13 -1.84 -7.73
N LEU A 101 -5.48 -0.76 -7.28
CA LEU A 101 -4.06 -0.76 -6.96
C LEU A 101 -3.74 -1.76 -5.83
N VAL A 102 -4.58 -1.81 -4.79
CA VAL A 102 -4.47 -2.81 -3.71
C VAL A 102 -4.58 -4.23 -4.25
N LYS A 103 -5.53 -4.50 -5.16
CA LYS A 103 -5.68 -5.82 -5.80
C LYS A 103 -4.47 -6.18 -6.66
N LEU A 104 -4.01 -5.27 -7.51
CA LEU A 104 -2.83 -5.48 -8.38
C LEU A 104 -1.60 -5.84 -7.56
N VAL A 105 -1.30 -5.07 -6.53
CA VAL A 105 -0.15 -5.31 -5.65
C VAL A 105 -0.31 -6.63 -4.89
N SER A 106 -1.51 -6.90 -4.34
CA SER A 106 -1.79 -8.15 -3.62
C SER A 106 -1.62 -9.38 -4.51
N LEU A 107 -2.17 -9.35 -5.74
CA LEU A 107 -2.07 -10.45 -6.70
C LEU A 107 -0.64 -10.58 -7.26
N GLY A 108 0.11 -9.49 -7.34
CA GLY A 108 1.55 -9.52 -7.61
C GLY A 108 2.32 -10.37 -6.59
N TYR A 109 1.96 -10.29 -5.30
CA TYR A 109 2.52 -11.13 -4.24
C TYR A 109 1.96 -12.56 -4.22
N LEU A 110 0.64 -12.72 -4.40
CA LEU A 110 -0.02 -14.02 -4.25
C LEU A 110 0.14 -14.94 -5.48
N GLU A 111 0.12 -14.37 -6.70
CA GLU A 111 0.15 -15.13 -7.95
C GLU A 111 1.43 -14.91 -8.75
N GLY A 112 1.97 -13.68 -8.73
CA GLY A 112 3.03 -13.24 -9.64
C GLY A 112 4.45 -13.27 -9.09
N PHE A 113 4.60 -13.69 -7.83
CA PHE A 113 5.87 -13.59 -7.12
C PHE A 113 6.92 -14.55 -7.68
N TYR A 114 8.05 -13.98 -8.09
CA TYR A 114 9.27 -14.72 -8.43
C TYR A 114 10.46 -14.15 -7.65
N TYR A 115 11.19 -13.18 -8.21
CA TYR A 115 12.15 -12.37 -7.45
C TYR A 115 11.50 -11.11 -6.85
N ARG A 116 10.47 -10.60 -7.55
CA ARG A 116 9.66 -9.44 -7.20
C ARG A 116 8.17 -9.79 -7.33
N PRO A 117 7.25 -9.06 -6.67
CA PRO A 117 5.82 -9.20 -6.89
C PRO A 117 5.44 -8.59 -8.23
N ARG A 118 5.14 -9.42 -9.24
CA ARG A 118 4.92 -8.96 -10.62
C ARG A 118 3.46 -9.09 -11.03
N ILE A 119 2.94 -8.10 -11.74
CA ILE A 119 1.69 -8.19 -12.48
C ILE A 119 1.97 -8.53 -13.96
N ASP A 120 0.93 -8.64 -14.78
CA ASP A 120 1.02 -8.62 -16.23
C ASP A 120 -0.06 -7.71 -16.83
N LEU A 121 -0.01 -7.52 -18.15
CA LEU A 121 -0.93 -6.62 -18.84
C LEU A 121 -2.38 -7.12 -18.84
N GLU A 122 -2.62 -8.43 -18.72
CA GLU A 122 -3.96 -9.00 -18.55
C GLU A 122 -4.56 -8.57 -17.22
N LEU A 123 -3.79 -8.75 -16.14
CA LEU A 123 -4.23 -8.33 -14.81
C LEU A 123 -4.39 -6.81 -14.71
N LEU A 124 -3.48 -6.05 -15.32
CA LEU A 124 -3.62 -4.59 -15.41
C LEU A 124 -4.91 -4.20 -16.13
N GLN A 125 -5.28 -4.89 -17.22
CA GLN A 125 -6.52 -4.63 -17.95
C GLN A 125 -7.77 -4.93 -17.14
N GLU A 126 -7.75 -5.94 -16.27
CA GLU A 126 -8.86 -6.25 -15.36
C GLU A 126 -9.05 -5.17 -14.27
N TYR A 127 -7.95 -4.55 -13.82
CA TYR A 127 -7.93 -3.62 -12.69
C TYR A 127 -7.37 -2.23 -13.07
N SER A 128 -7.63 -1.74 -14.28
CA SER A 128 -7.14 -0.42 -14.73
C SER A 128 -8.03 0.76 -14.35
N GLU A 129 -9.32 0.51 -14.06
CA GLU A 129 -10.27 1.57 -13.76
C GLU A 129 -9.81 2.41 -12.56
N GLY A 130 -9.90 3.73 -12.69
CA GLY A 130 -9.50 4.66 -11.62
C GLY A 130 -7.98 4.82 -11.46
N LEU A 131 -7.15 4.29 -12.36
CA LEU A 131 -5.70 4.48 -12.32
C LEU A 131 -5.21 5.53 -13.32
N VAL A 132 -4.13 6.21 -12.96
CA VAL A 132 -3.26 6.96 -13.88
C VAL A 132 -1.92 6.24 -13.96
N GLY A 133 -1.39 6.02 -15.16
CA GLY A 133 -0.11 5.36 -15.37
C GLY A 133 0.95 6.27 -15.99
N LEU A 134 2.20 6.12 -15.55
CA LEU A 134 3.37 6.78 -16.12
C LEU A 134 4.33 5.71 -16.66
N SER A 135 4.99 5.98 -17.78
CA SER A 135 5.83 4.97 -18.47
C SER A 135 7.08 4.51 -17.71
N ALA A 136 7.36 5.06 -16.52
CA ALA A 136 8.45 4.73 -15.60
C ALA A 136 9.86 5.12 -16.10
N CYS A 137 10.86 4.68 -15.35
CA CYS A 137 12.29 4.92 -15.58
C CYS A 137 12.83 4.15 -16.80
N LEU A 138 14.16 4.04 -16.96
CA LEU A 138 14.80 3.28 -18.03
C LEU A 138 14.43 1.79 -18.08
N LYS A 139 13.87 1.23 -16.99
CA LYS A 139 13.33 -0.14 -16.95
C LYS A 139 11.85 -0.22 -17.35
N GLY A 140 11.20 0.90 -17.61
CA GLY A 140 9.84 0.96 -18.13
C GLY A 140 9.70 0.26 -19.49
N ILE A 141 8.49 -0.22 -19.82
CA ILE A 141 8.25 -0.95 -21.08
C ILE A 141 8.66 -0.10 -22.29
N VAL A 142 8.35 1.20 -22.28
CA VAL A 142 8.66 2.12 -23.39
C VAL A 142 10.17 2.39 -23.46
N ALA A 143 10.74 2.90 -22.37
CA ALA A 143 12.15 3.30 -22.32
C ALA A 143 13.10 2.11 -22.56
N TRP A 144 12.78 0.92 -22.02
CA TRP A 144 13.61 -0.27 -22.21
C TRP A 144 13.71 -0.66 -23.69
N ASN A 145 12.59 -0.68 -24.42
CA ASN A 145 12.60 -1.00 -25.85
C ASN A 145 13.33 0.07 -26.67
N LEU A 146 13.18 1.36 -26.32
CA LEU A 146 13.93 2.44 -26.97
C LEU A 146 15.45 2.31 -26.76
N LEU A 147 15.89 1.87 -25.58
CA LEU A 147 17.32 1.59 -25.34
C LEU A 147 17.85 0.47 -26.24
N GLN A 148 17.03 -0.53 -26.54
CA GLN A 148 17.37 -1.65 -27.41
C GLN A 148 17.19 -1.34 -28.92
N ASP A 149 16.96 -0.08 -29.28
CA ASP A 149 16.69 0.34 -30.67
C ASP A 149 15.43 -0.31 -31.28
N GLN A 150 14.48 -0.72 -30.43
CA GLN A 150 13.21 -1.36 -30.78
C GLN A 150 12.06 -0.35 -30.75
N TYR A 151 12.09 0.61 -31.69
CA TYR A 151 11.12 1.72 -31.72
C TYR A 151 9.68 1.24 -31.95
N SER A 152 9.48 0.24 -32.81
CA SER A 152 8.15 -0.31 -33.10
C SER A 152 7.51 -0.93 -31.86
N GLU A 153 8.30 -1.68 -31.09
CA GLU A 153 7.90 -2.34 -29.85
C GLU A 153 7.63 -1.32 -28.74
N ALA A 154 8.43 -0.26 -28.66
CA ALA A 154 8.18 0.86 -27.74
C ALA A 154 6.85 1.56 -28.07
N ARG A 155 6.59 1.81 -29.36
CA ARG A 155 5.33 2.42 -29.84
C ARG A 155 4.12 1.53 -29.54
N GLU A 156 4.22 0.23 -29.80
CA GLU A 156 3.16 -0.73 -29.49
C GLU A 156 2.91 -0.81 -27.98
N GLY A 157 3.98 -0.89 -27.18
CA GLY A 157 3.89 -0.91 -25.72
C GLY A 157 3.22 0.33 -25.14
N ALA A 158 3.59 1.53 -25.62
CA ALA A 158 2.98 2.79 -25.22
C ALA A 158 1.49 2.83 -25.59
N GLY A 159 1.15 2.47 -26.83
CA GLY A 159 -0.24 2.43 -27.30
C GLY A 159 -1.11 1.46 -26.50
N ARG A 160 -0.57 0.27 -26.19
CA ARG A 160 -1.27 -0.75 -25.41
C ARG A 160 -1.52 -0.30 -23.96
N LEU A 161 -0.55 0.35 -23.32
CA LEU A 161 -0.73 0.91 -21.97
C LEU A 161 -1.78 2.03 -21.96
N ALA A 162 -1.75 2.91 -22.97
CA ALA A 162 -2.74 3.97 -23.13
C ALA A 162 -4.16 3.41 -23.34
N GLU A 163 -4.30 2.35 -24.13
CA GLU A 163 -5.58 1.65 -24.33
C GLU A 163 -6.10 1.05 -23.02
N ILE A 164 -5.24 0.34 -22.28
CA ILE A 164 -5.60 -0.32 -21.02
C ILE A 164 -6.04 0.67 -19.95
N LEU A 165 -5.28 1.76 -19.75
CA LEU A 165 -5.57 2.77 -18.73
C LEU A 165 -6.68 3.73 -19.15
N GLY A 166 -6.98 3.78 -20.45
CA GLY A 166 -8.00 4.61 -21.05
C GLY A 166 -7.52 6.04 -21.37
N PRO A 167 -8.29 6.75 -22.20
CA PRO A 167 -7.92 8.07 -22.71
C PRO A 167 -7.60 9.08 -21.58
N GLY A 168 -6.46 9.75 -21.69
CA GLY A 168 -6.03 10.79 -20.74
C GLY A 168 -5.52 10.27 -19.40
N ASN A 169 -5.35 8.95 -19.22
CA ASN A 169 -4.85 8.34 -17.99
C ASN A 169 -3.46 7.70 -18.15
N PHE A 170 -2.80 7.82 -19.29
CA PHE A 170 -1.44 7.34 -19.49
C PHE A 170 -0.52 8.45 -19.99
N TYR A 171 0.62 8.59 -19.34
CA TYR A 171 1.61 9.61 -19.62
C TYR A 171 2.96 8.97 -19.97
N LEU A 172 3.62 9.54 -20.97
CA LEU A 172 5.00 9.22 -21.29
C LEU A 172 5.91 10.02 -20.37
N GLU A 173 6.68 9.30 -19.56
CA GLU A 173 7.51 9.84 -18.50
C GLU A 173 8.90 10.24 -19.02
N LEU A 174 9.33 11.44 -18.66
CA LEU A 174 10.64 12.00 -18.94
C LEU A 174 11.41 12.16 -17.64
N GLN A 175 12.63 11.64 -17.64
CA GLN A 175 13.60 11.75 -16.55
C GLN A 175 14.96 12.14 -17.12
N ASP A 176 15.69 13.02 -16.46
CA ASP A 176 17.04 13.41 -16.88
C ASP A 176 17.96 13.61 -15.67
N HIS A 177 18.87 12.65 -15.53
CA HIS A 177 19.89 12.57 -14.50
C HIS A 177 21.29 12.81 -15.09
N GLY A 178 21.37 13.34 -16.32
CA GLY A 178 22.62 13.53 -17.05
C GLY A 178 23.17 12.27 -17.74
N LEU A 179 22.38 11.19 -17.83
CA LEU A 179 22.78 9.92 -18.44
C LEU A 179 22.64 9.97 -19.97
N GLU A 180 23.61 9.41 -20.70
CA GLU A 180 23.56 9.35 -22.17
C GLU A 180 22.39 8.48 -22.67
N GLU A 181 22.07 7.42 -21.92
CA GLU A 181 20.91 6.56 -22.15
C GLU A 181 19.60 7.36 -22.08
N GLN A 182 19.46 8.27 -21.10
CA GLN A 182 18.27 9.12 -20.97
C GLN A 182 18.18 10.16 -22.07
N LYS A 183 19.31 10.76 -22.50
CA LYS A 183 19.31 11.69 -23.65
C LYS A 183 18.80 11.01 -24.92
N LYS A 184 19.26 9.79 -25.20
CA LYS A 184 18.77 8.97 -26.32
C LYS A 184 17.27 8.69 -26.17
N VAL A 185 16.85 8.13 -25.04
CA VAL A 185 15.45 7.72 -24.80
C VAL A 185 14.51 8.92 -24.87
N ASN A 186 14.82 10.04 -24.19
CA ASN A 186 13.97 11.22 -24.14
C ASN A 186 13.69 11.79 -25.54
N SER A 187 14.69 11.79 -26.44
CA SER A 187 14.48 12.23 -27.82
C SER A 187 13.44 11.39 -28.58
N HIS A 188 13.42 10.07 -28.33
CA HIS A 188 12.45 9.17 -28.92
C HIS A 188 11.09 9.23 -28.22
N VAL A 189 11.05 9.42 -26.90
CA VAL A 189 9.81 9.61 -26.13
C VAL A 189 9.06 10.85 -26.63
N LEU A 190 9.77 11.95 -26.92
CA LEU A 190 9.19 13.16 -27.52
C LEU A 190 8.61 12.91 -28.93
N ASN A 191 9.15 11.96 -29.69
CA ASN A 191 8.59 11.56 -30.98
C ASN A 191 7.33 10.71 -30.79
N LEU A 192 7.40 9.70 -29.90
CA LEU A 192 6.26 8.83 -29.58
C LEU A 192 5.07 9.61 -29.04
N ALA A 193 5.31 10.59 -28.17
CA ALA A 193 4.26 11.46 -27.62
C ALA A 193 3.48 12.17 -28.74
N ARG A 194 4.19 12.68 -29.75
CA ARG A 194 3.57 13.35 -30.92
C ARG A 194 2.88 12.37 -31.86
N GLU A 195 3.46 11.19 -32.08
CA GLU A 195 2.88 10.18 -32.98
C GLU A 195 1.62 9.52 -32.43
N LEU A 196 1.57 9.33 -31.11
CA LEU A 196 0.47 8.64 -30.41
C LEU A 196 -0.51 9.60 -29.74
N ASP A 197 -0.26 10.92 -29.81
CA ASP A 197 -1.03 11.94 -29.11
C ASP A 197 -1.14 11.67 -27.60
N LEU A 198 0.00 11.32 -26.98
CA LEU A 198 0.10 11.01 -25.56
C LEU A 198 0.76 12.16 -24.79
N PRO A 199 0.22 12.53 -23.62
CA PRO A 199 0.81 13.59 -22.81
C PRO A 199 2.15 13.15 -22.20
N LEU A 200 3.05 14.11 -22.03
CA LEU A 200 4.34 13.94 -21.37
C LEU A 200 4.24 14.28 -19.88
N VAL A 201 5.07 13.68 -19.04
CA VAL A 201 5.19 14.06 -17.62
C VAL A 201 6.64 14.00 -17.18
N ALA A 202 7.10 15.01 -16.44
CA ALA A 202 8.46 15.05 -15.90
C ALA A 202 8.48 14.49 -14.47
N THR A 203 9.45 13.64 -14.16
CA THR A 203 9.71 13.11 -12.81
C THR A 203 11.21 12.99 -12.56
N ASN A 204 11.61 12.60 -11.33
CA ASN A 204 13.03 12.48 -10.97
C ASN A 204 13.36 11.20 -10.20
N ASP A 205 12.46 10.21 -10.17
CA ASP A 205 12.72 8.89 -9.58
C ASP A 205 13.45 8.95 -8.21
N CYS A 206 12.87 9.71 -7.28
CA CYS A 206 13.60 10.14 -6.08
C CYS A 206 13.84 8.98 -5.12
N HIS A 207 15.11 8.68 -4.82
CA HIS A 207 15.51 7.63 -3.88
C HIS A 207 16.04 8.18 -2.55
N TYR A 208 16.49 9.43 -2.51
CA TYR A 208 17.00 10.08 -1.30
C TYR A 208 16.62 11.57 -1.24
N LEU A 209 16.84 12.22 -0.09
CA LEU A 209 16.22 13.53 0.18
C LEU A 209 17.05 14.66 -0.42
N THR A 210 18.36 14.69 -0.18
CA THR A 210 19.27 15.72 -0.71
C THR A 210 20.39 15.12 -1.55
N GLN A 211 21.05 15.92 -2.37
CA GLN A 211 22.13 15.44 -3.23
C GLN A 211 23.29 14.81 -2.42
N GLU A 212 23.54 15.32 -1.21
CA GLU A 212 24.56 14.82 -0.27
C GLU A 212 24.24 13.41 0.26
N ASP A 213 22.98 13.01 0.30
CA ASP A 213 22.54 11.69 0.77
C ASP A 213 22.90 10.56 -0.22
N SER A 214 23.38 10.90 -1.42
CA SER A 214 23.81 9.94 -2.44
C SER A 214 24.84 8.92 -1.94
N PHE A 215 25.77 9.33 -1.06
CA PHE A 215 26.73 8.41 -0.46
C PHE A 215 26.08 7.43 0.52
N ALA A 216 25.14 7.92 1.35
CA ALA A 216 24.42 7.07 2.29
C ALA A 216 23.55 6.03 1.54
N HIS A 217 22.91 6.47 0.45
CA HIS A 217 22.16 5.59 -0.45
C HIS A 217 23.07 4.54 -1.11
N ASP A 218 24.26 4.92 -1.58
CA ASP A 218 25.23 3.97 -2.15
C ASP A 218 25.63 2.86 -1.15
N VAL A 219 25.77 3.22 0.14
CA VAL A 219 26.00 2.23 1.21
C VAL A 219 24.78 1.34 1.45
N LEU A 220 23.56 1.87 1.36
CA LEU A 220 22.33 1.08 1.44
C LEU A 220 22.27 0.00 0.34
N LEU A 221 22.64 0.34 -0.90
CA LEU A 221 22.71 -0.63 -2.00
C LEU A 221 23.79 -1.70 -1.78
N CYS A 222 24.90 -1.36 -1.14
CA CYS A 222 25.92 -2.33 -0.73
C CYS A 222 25.35 -3.34 0.29
N ILE A 223 24.56 -2.87 1.27
CA ILE A 223 23.87 -3.73 2.24
C ILE A 223 22.88 -4.66 1.53
N GLN A 224 22.08 -4.14 0.61
CA GLN A 224 21.12 -4.91 -0.18
C GLN A 224 21.79 -6.06 -0.95
N THR A 225 22.93 -5.78 -1.58
CA THR A 225 23.61 -6.70 -2.49
C THR A 225 24.64 -7.59 -1.80
N GLY A 226 24.85 -7.40 -0.49
CA GLY A 226 25.89 -8.11 0.26
C GLY A 226 27.30 -7.82 -0.25
N LYS A 227 27.53 -6.63 -0.81
CA LYS A 227 28.80 -6.17 -1.37
C LYS A 227 29.45 -5.12 -0.47
N THR A 228 30.74 -4.87 -0.67
CA THR A 228 31.45 -3.78 0.01
C THR A 228 31.56 -2.57 -0.90
N ILE A 229 31.75 -1.37 -0.34
CA ILE A 229 31.95 -0.13 -1.11
C ILE A 229 33.15 -0.19 -2.07
N HIS A 230 34.10 -1.08 -1.80
CA HIS A 230 35.32 -1.29 -2.58
C HIS A 230 35.16 -2.32 -3.71
N ASP A 231 34.03 -3.04 -3.80
CA ASP A 231 33.76 -3.95 -4.91
C ASP A 231 33.44 -3.15 -6.18
N GLU A 232 34.26 -3.28 -7.22
CA GLU A 232 34.08 -2.54 -8.48
C GLU A 232 32.83 -2.97 -9.27
N ASN A 233 32.35 -4.19 -9.07
CA ASN A 233 31.19 -4.76 -9.77
C ASN A 233 29.90 -4.70 -8.95
N ARG A 234 29.86 -3.90 -7.89
CA ARG A 234 28.66 -3.70 -7.08
C ARG A 234 27.60 -2.88 -7.82
N LEU A 235 26.35 -3.04 -7.39
CA LEU A 235 25.28 -2.14 -7.82
C LEU A 235 25.57 -0.73 -7.30
N ARG A 236 25.49 0.25 -8.19
CA ARG A 236 25.63 1.68 -7.89
C ARG A 236 24.88 2.51 -8.90
N TYR A 237 24.43 3.68 -8.48
CA TYR A 237 23.85 4.65 -9.38
C TYR A 237 24.99 5.45 -10.04
N SER A 238 24.86 5.71 -11.34
CA SER A 238 25.94 6.34 -12.13
C SER A 238 26.09 7.85 -11.84
N THR A 239 25.08 8.47 -11.24
CA THR A 239 25.05 9.88 -10.85
C THR A 239 24.42 10.06 -9.47
N ASN A 240 24.54 11.27 -8.92
CA ASN A 240 23.99 11.67 -7.61
C ASN A 240 22.69 12.47 -7.75
N GLU A 241 21.95 12.29 -8.85
CA GLU A 241 20.83 13.16 -9.25
C GLU A 241 19.43 12.68 -8.81
N PHE A 242 19.36 11.57 -8.07
CA PHE A 242 18.10 10.89 -7.67
C PHE A 242 17.56 11.41 -6.34
N TYR A 243 17.76 12.71 -6.07
CA TYR A 243 17.29 13.37 -4.86
C TYR A 243 15.99 14.15 -5.08
N PHE A 244 15.39 14.64 -3.99
CA PHE A 244 14.17 15.45 -4.01
C PHE A 244 14.43 16.88 -4.51
N LYS A 245 14.56 17.04 -5.84
CA LYS A 245 14.76 18.34 -6.52
C LYS A 245 13.60 19.30 -6.27
N ASN A 246 13.92 20.58 -6.19
CA ASN A 246 12.93 21.65 -6.14
C ASN A 246 12.42 22.02 -7.55
N ALA A 247 11.40 22.88 -7.62
CA ALA A 247 10.76 23.25 -8.88
C ALA A 247 11.69 24.01 -9.84
N GLU A 248 12.62 24.83 -9.35
CA GLU A 248 13.57 25.60 -10.18
C GLU A 248 14.63 24.68 -10.82
N GLU A 249 15.07 23.67 -10.08
CA GLU A 249 15.98 22.63 -10.60
C GLU A 249 15.30 21.83 -11.72
N MET A 250 14.06 21.40 -11.49
CA MET A 250 13.26 20.66 -12.49
C MET A 250 12.92 21.54 -13.72
N ASP A 251 12.59 22.81 -13.51
CA ASP A 251 12.37 23.80 -14.57
C ASP A 251 13.60 23.97 -15.46
N SER A 252 14.78 24.06 -14.84
CA SER A 252 16.04 24.19 -15.57
C SER A 252 16.35 22.96 -16.45
N ILE A 253 16.09 21.75 -15.93
CA ILE A 253 16.31 20.49 -16.66
C ILE A 253 15.33 20.35 -17.84
N PHE A 254 14.05 20.64 -17.61
CA PHE A 254 12.97 20.44 -18.58
C PHE A 254 12.52 21.72 -19.29
N ALA A 255 13.36 22.76 -19.32
CA ALA A 255 13.05 24.06 -19.95
C ALA A 255 12.65 23.95 -21.44
N HIS A 256 13.08 22.89 -22.12
CA HIS A 256 12.76 22.59 -23.51
C HIS A 256 11.39 21.91 -23.72
N VAL A 257 10.74 21.48 -22.63
CA VAL A 257 9.46 20.75 -22.61
C VAL A 257 8.64 21.13 -21.35
N PRO A 258 8.29 22.42 -21.18
CA PRO A 258 7.62 22.92 -19.98
C PRO A 258 6.24 22.28 -19.74
N GLU A 259 5.59 21.74 -20.77
CA GLU A 259 4.35 20.98 -20.65
C GLU A 259 4.50 19.73 -19.78
N ALA A 260 5.67 19.07 -19.77
CA ALA A 260 5.91 17.89 -18.97
C ALA A 260 5.86 18.20 -17.46
N LEU A 261 6.32 19.40 -17.06
CA LEU A 261 6.22 19.90 -15.69
C LEU A 261 4.79 20.28 -15.35
N SER A 262 4.10 20.98 -16.25
CA SER A 262 2.71 21.41 -16.06
C SER A 262 1.77 20.22 -15.89
N ASN A 263 2.00 19.13 -16.64
CA ASN A 263 1.23 17.90 -16.54
C ASN A 263 1.41 17.18 -15.19
N THR A 264 2.48 17.47 -14.42
CA THR A 264 2.58 16.93 -13.05
C THR A 264 1.46 17.45 -12.14
N LEU A 265 1.08 18.71 -12.33
CA LEU A 265 -0.03 19.34 -11.60
C LEU A 265 -1.37 18.82 -12.11
N GLU A 266 -1.51 18.62 -13.43
CA GLU A 266 -2.72 18.02 -14.01
C GLU A 266 -2.98 16.62 -13.43
N VAL A 267 -1.96 15.77 -13.37
CA VAL A 267 -2.06 14.44 -12.73
C VAL A 267 -2.42 14.58 -11.25
N ALA A 268 -1.78 15.51 -10.53
CA ALA A 268 -2.09 15.77 -9.13
C ALA A 268 -3.53 16.25 -8.92
N GLU A 269 -4.08 17.04 -9.83
CA GLU A 269 -5.47 17.50 -9.80
C GLU A 269 -6.44 16.34 -10.07
N LYS A 270 -6.13 15.45 -11.03
CA LYS A 270 -6.92 14.26 -11.35
C LYS A 270 -7.02 13.28 -10.18
N CYS A 271 -5.96 13.11 -9.39
CA CYS A 271 -5.95 12.21 -8.24
C CYS A 271 -6.71 12.81 -7.05
N THR A 272 -7.96 12.41 -6.85
CA THR A 272 -8.86 12.89 -5.79
C THR A 272 -9.13 11.86 -4.69
N PHE A 273 -8.42 10.73 -4.68
CA PHE A 273 -8.59 9.72 -3.63
C PHE A 273 -8.22 10.26 -2.24
N GLU A 274 -9.06 9.98 -1.25
CA GLU A 274 -8.82 10.26 0.17
C GLU A 274 -9.06 8.98 0.97
N LEU A 275 -8.18 8.68 1.92
CA LEU A 275 -8.34 7.54 2.81
C LEU A 275 -9.32 7.91 3.93
N GLY A 276 -10.56 7.40 3.84
CA GLY A 276 -11.60 7.66 4.83
C GLY A 276 -11.52 6.77 6.08
N GLU A 277 -12.27 7.14 7.12
CA GLU A 277 -12.51 6.26 8.26
C GLU A 277 -13.42 5.09 7.84
N PRO A 278 -13.11 3.84 8.22
CA PRO A 278 -13.97 2.71 7.90
C PRO A 278 -15.28 2.77 8.70
N GLU A 279 -16.43 2.69 8.01
CA GLU A 279 -17.75 2.81 8.65
C GLU A 279 -18.12 1.61 9.55
N ASN A 280 -17.64 0.39 9.26
CA ASN A 280 -17.71 -0.79 10.14
C ASN A 280 -16.85 -1.94 9.56
N ILE A 281 -15.85 -2.43 10.29
CA ILE A 281 -14.92 -3.48 9.84
C ILE A 281 -15.15 -4.85 10.50
N PHE A 282 -16.18 -4.98 11.33
CA PHE A 282 -16.44 -6.26 11.98
C PHE A 282 -17.01 -7.27 10.99
N PRO A 283 -16.47 -8.51 10.94
CA PRO A 283 -17.09 -9.58 10.18
C PRO A 283 -18.52 -9.84 10.67
N GLU A 284 -19.41 -10.17 9.74
CA GLU A 284 -20.77 -10.59 10.10
C GLU A 284 -20.75 -12.02 10.66
N PHE A 285 -21.17 -12.18 11.90
CA PHE A 285 -21.34 -13.50 12.51
C PHE A 285 -22.71 -14.07 12.16
N GLN A 286 -22.74 -15.24 11.52
CA GLN A 286 -23.99 -15.91 11.15
C GLN A 286 -24.65 -16.52 12.38
N VAL A 287 -25.89 -16.15 12.64
CA VAL A 287 -26.71 -16.68 13.72
C VAL A 287 -27.85 -17.55 13.17
N PRO A 288 -28.42 -18.46 13.98
CA PRO A 288 -29.63 -19.19 13.59
C PRO A 288 -30.77 -18.25 13.16
N SER A 289 -31.64 -18.71 12.24
CA SER A 289 -32.65 -17.87 11.59
C SER A 289 -33.72 -17.31 12.53
N ASP A 290 -33.89 -17.90 13.71
CA ASP A 290 -34.78 -17.45 14.78
C ASP A 290 -34.12 -16.45 15.74
N HIS A 291 -32.87 -16.06 15.48
CA HIS A 291 -32.09 -15.17 16.32
C HIS A 291 -31.59 -13.91 15.61
N THR A 292 -31.41 -12.85 16.39
CA THR A 292 -30.57 -11.70 16.05
C THR A 292 -29.19 -11.88 16.68
N LEU A 293 -28.19 -11.08 16.28
CA LEU A 293 -26.87 -11.09 16.93
C LEU A 293 -26.98 -10.92 18.45
N ASP A 294 -27.77 -9.95 18.91
CA ASP A 294 -27.94 -9.67 20.34
C ASP A 294 -28.71 -10.76 21.08
N SER A 295 -29.70 -11.40 20.44
CA SER A 295 -30.47 -12.47 21.09
C SER A 295 -29.67 -13.77 21.15
N TYR A 296 -28.91 -14.10 20.11
CA TYR A 296 -28.01 -15.25 20.11
C TYR A 296 -26.85 -15.04 21.09
N PHE A 297 -26.24 -13.86 21.09
CA PHE A 297 -25.23 -13.48 22.09
C PHE A 297 -25.75 -13.65 23.51
N GLY A 298 -26.93 -13.11 23.82
CA GLY A 298 -27.56 -13.27 25.13
C GLY A 298 -27.79 -14.74 25.50
N LYS A 299 -28.24 -15.56 24.54
CA LYS A 299 -28.41 -17.00 24.72
C LYS A 299 -27.08 -17.69 25.04
N VAL A 300 -26.03 -17.46 24.27
CA VAL A 300 -24.71 -18.07 24.47
C VAL A 300 -24.12 -17.69 25.83
N VAL A 301 -24.29 -16.43 26.24
CA VAL A 301 -23.86 -15.96 27.56
C VAL A 301 -24.61 -16.69 28.68
N GLN A 302 -25.94 -16.82 28.54
CA GLN A 302 -26.77 -17.49 29.53
C GLN A 302 -26.42 -18.98 29.62
N ASP A 303 -26.38 -19.70 28.49
CA ASP A 303 -26.02 -21.11 28.43
C ASP A 303 -24.62 -21.35 29.06
N GLY A 304 -23.68 -20.44 28.79
CA GLY A 304 -22.33 -20.47 29.37
C GLY A 304 -22.31 -20.22 30.87
N PHE A 305 -23.07 -19.24 31.37
CA PHE A 305 -23.20 -18.97 32.80
C PHE A 305 -23.87 -20.13 33.55
N ASP A 306 -24.95 -20.69 32.99
CA ASP A 306 -25.66 -21.83 33.55
C ASP A 306 -24.74 -23.05 33.69
N SER A 307 -23.90 -23.31 32.68
CA SER A 307 -22.91 -24.40 32.74
C SER A 307 -21.88 -24.24 33.88
N ARG A 308 -21.66 -23.01 34.34
CA ARG A 308 -20.73 -22.68 35.43
C ARG A 308 -21.42 -22.54 36.78
N LEU A 309 -22.75 -22.45 36.81
CA LEU A 309 -23.54 -22.19 38.01
C LEU A 309 -23.35 -23.26 39.06
N GLU A 310 -23.23 -24.53 38.67
CA GLU A 310 -22.97 -25.64 39.60
C GLU A 310 -21.68 -25.42 40.40
N ARG A 311 -20.59 -25.03 39.72
CA ARG A 311 -19.32 -24.69 40.39
C ARG A 311 -19.43 -23.46 41.29
N LEU A 312 -20.24 -22.47 40.90
CA LEU A 312 -20.44 -21.27 41.69
C LEU A 312 -21.27 -21.55 42.96
N LYS A 313 -22.32 -22.39 42.87
CA LYS A 313 -23.13 -22.87 44.00
C LYS A 313 -22.30 -23.71 44.98
N GLU A 314 -21.44 -24.59 44.47
CA GLU A 314 -20.52 -25.36 45.31
C GLU A 314 -19.61 -24.42 46.13
N LYS A 315 -19.03 -23.41 45.48
CA LYS A 315 -18.22 -22.38 46.16
C LYS A 315 -19.03 -21.54 47.15
N GLU A 316 -20.29 -21.25 46.86
CA GLU A 316 -21.18 -20.54 47.78
C GLU A 316 -21.46 -21.38 49.03
N ASN A 317 -21.79 -22.66 48.87
CA ASN A 317 -22.02 -23.59 49.98
C ASN A 317 -20.78 -23.79 50.86
N LEU A 318 -19.58 -23.71 50.27
CA LEU A 318 -18.30 -23.77 50.99
C LEU A 318 -17.88 -22.43 51.62
N GLY A 319 -18.61 -21.34 51.37
CA GLY A 319 -18.26 -20.00 51.84
C GLY A 319 -17.04 -19.38 51.16
N GLU A 320 -16.62 -19.92 50.00
CA GLU A 320 -15.47 -19.45 49.23
C GLU A 320 -15.83 -18.39 48.18
N LEU A 321 -17.13 -18.20 47.93
CA LEU A 321 -17.61 -17.21 46.98
C LEU A 321 -17.51 -15.80 47.60
N ARG A 322 -16.81 -14.88 46.92
CA ARG A 322 -16.56 -13.52 47.42
C ARG A 322 -17.83 -12.67 47.56
N TYR A 323 -18.83 -12.95 46.73
CA TYR A 323 -20.11 -12.23 46.67
C TYR A 323 -21.25 -13.25 46.52
N PRO A 324 -22.49 -12.94 46.94
CA PRO A 324 -23.63 -13.84 46.73
C PRO A 324 -23.91 -14.03 45.23
N LEU A 325 -24.48 -15.19 44.84
CA LEU A 325 -24.79 -15.48 43.43
C LEU A 325 -25.62 -14.39 42.74
N SER A 326 -26.56 -13.78 43.44
CA SER A 326 -27.40 -12.68 42.93
C SER A 326 -26.60 -11.47 42.45
N GLN A 327 -25.41 -11.23 43.03
CA GLN A 327 -24.52 -10.15 42.60
C GLN A 327 -23.78 -10.50 41.30
N TYR A 328 -23.45 -11.78 41.08
CA TYR A 328 -22.89 -12.26 39.82
C TYR A 328 -23.93 -12.16 38.69
N GLU A 329 -25.16 -12.59 38.92
CA GLU A 329 -26.26 -12.46 37.95
C GLU A 329 -26.50 -11.00 37.55
N LYS A 330 -26.59 -10.11 38.54
CA LYS A 330 -26.74 -8.66 38.29
C LYS A 330 -25.57 -8.11 37.47
N ARG A 331 -24.34 -8.53 37.78
CA ARG A 331 -23.15 -8.12 37.03
C ARG A 331 -23.18 -8.63 35.59
N LEU A 332 -23.59 -9.88 35.37
CA LEU A 332 -23.71 -10.47 34.05
C LEU A 332 -24.71 -9.70 33.20
N SER A 333 -25.91 -9.43 33.73
CA SER A 333 -26.92 -8.64 33.03
C SER A 333 -26.43 -7.23 32.69
N GLN A 334 -25.73 -6.57 33.61
CA GLN A 334 -25.15 -5.25 33.35
C GLN A 334 -24.12 -5.27 32.21
N GLU A 335 -23.21 -6.25 32.19
CA GLU A 335 -22.22 -6.39 31.13
C GLU A 335 -22.87 -6.70 29.77
N VAL A 336 -23.85 -7.61 29.73
CA VAL A 336 -24.59 -7.95 28.51
C VAL A 336 -25.26 -6.71 27.90
N GLU A 337 -25.95 -5.91 28.71
CA GLU A 337 -26.64 -4.72 28.21
C GLU A 337 -25.66 -3.64 27.73
N ILE A 338 -24.50 -3.48 28.38
CA ILE A 338 -23.45 -2.57 27.90
C ILE A 338 -22.90 -3.04 26.54
N ILE A 339 -22.62 -4.34 26.39
CA ILE A 339 -22.07 -4.91 25.16
C ILE A 339 -23.03 -4.74 23.98
N LYS A 340 -24.32 -5.00 24.18
CA LYS A 340 -25.35 -4.76 23.16
C LYS A 340 -25.44 -3.27 22.79
N LYS A 341 -25.47 -2.39 23.79
CA LYS A 341 -25.52 -0.93 23.57
C LYS A 341 -24.33 -0.42 22.76
N MET A 342 -23.14 -0.99 22.98
CA MET A 342 -21.94 -0.66 22.23
C MET A 342 -21.79 -1.45 20.91
N GLN A 343 -22.76 -2.29 20.57
CA GLN A 343 -22.80 -3.11 19.34
C GLN A 343 -21.62 -4.09 19.20
N PHE A 344 -21.11 -4.62 20.32
CA PHE A 344 -20.00 -5.59 20.32
C PHE A 344 -20.45 -7.05 20.39
N SER A 345 -21.74 -7.35 20.33
CA SER A 345 -22.27 -8.73 20.39
C SER A 345 -21.62 -9.64 19.33
N GLY A 346 -21.48 -9.17 18.10
CA GLY A 346 -20.83 -9.91 17.01
C GLY A 346 -19.36 -10.22 17.29
N TYR A 347 -18.62 -9.25 17.84
CA TYR A 347 -17.22 -9.45 18.25
C TYR A 347 -17.09 -10.57 19.30
N PHE A 348 -17.94 -10.56 20.34
CA PHE A 348 -17.93 -11.60 21.37
C PHE A 348 -18.30 -12.98 20.81
N LEU A 349 -19.27 -13.04 19.89
CA LEU A 349 -19.66 -14.29 19.24
C LEU A 349 -18.53 -14.88 18.38
N ILE A 350 -17.82 -14.05 17.61
CA ILE A 350 -16.65 -14.48 16.83
C ILE A 350 -15.57 -15.04 17.75
N VAL A 351 -15.21 -14.30 18.80
CA VAL A 351 -14.16 -14.72 19.76
C VAL A 351 -14.52 -16.01 20.48
N TRP A 352 -15.78 -16.10 20.91
CA TRP A 352 -16.31 -17.32 21.52
C TRP A 352 -16.24 -18.52 20.59
N ASP A 353 -16.64 -18.38 19.33
CA ASP A 353 -16.78 -19.49 18.40
C ASP A 353 -15.44 -20.18 18.10
N PHE A 354 -14.38 -19.43 17.77
CA PHE A 354 -13.07 -20.05 17.52
C PHE A 354 -12.43 -20.60 18.80
N ILE A 355 -12.70 -20.01 19.97
CA ILE A 355 -12.23 -20.56 21.26
C ILE A 355 -12.97 -21.86 21.60
N ARG A 356 -14.30 -21.90 21.38
CA ARG A 356 -15.12 -23.10 21.56
C ARG A 356 -14.60 -24.22 20.65
N TYR A 357 -14.42 -23.93 19.37
CA TYR A 357 -13.85 -24.87 18.39
C TYR A 357 -12.51 -25.42 18.85
N ALA A 358 -11.58 -24.56 19.30
CA ALA A 358 -10.29 -24.99 19.79
C ALA A 358 -10.42 -25.97 20.97
N ARG A 359 -11.27 -25.67 21.97
CA ARG A 359 -11.49 -26.55 23.13
C ARG A 359 -12.13 -27.89 22.74
N GLU A 360 -13.11 -27.87 21.85
CA GLU A 360 -13.79 -29.08 21.34
C GLU A 360 -12.84 -29.98 20.54
N ASN A 361 -11.87 -29.38 19.85
CA ASN A 361 -10.83 -30.08 19.10
C ASN A 361 -9.55 -30.33 19.91
N GLN A 362 -9.63 -30.24 21.25
CA GLN A 362 -8.53 -30.55 22.18
C GLN A 362 -7.26 -29.67 21.95
N ILE A 363 -7.43 -28.48 21.37
CA ILE A 363 -6.38 -27.47 21.25
C ILE A 363 -6.34 -26.69 22.58
N PRO A 364 -5.20 -26.69 23.31
CA PRO A 364 -5.11 -25.98 24.59
C PRO A 364 -5.36 -24.47 24.45
N VAL A 365 -6.30 -23.95 25.25
CA VAL A 365 -6.60 -22.51 25.35
C VAL A 365 -6.28 -22.04 26.77
N GLY A 366 -5.43 -21.02 26.87
CA GLY A 366 -5.04 -20.42 28.15
C GLY A 366 -6.21 -19.74 28.90
N PRO A 367 -5.99 -19.30 30.15
CA PRO A 367 -7.03 -18.70 31.01
C PRO A 367 -7.38 -17.24 30.67
N GLY A 368 -6.94 -16.72 29.51
CA GLY A 368 -7.07 -15.31 29.12
C GLY A 368 -5.88 -14.43 29.54
N ARG A 369 -5.74 -13.27 28.90
CA ARG A 369 -4.71 -12.25 29.19
C ARG A 369 -5.24 -10.84 28.99
N GLY A 370 -4.73 -9.87 29.74
CA GLY A 370 -5.18 -8.48 29.65
C GLY A 370 -6.57 -8.24 30.27
N SER A 371 -7.24 -7.17 29.87
CA SER A 371 -8.49 -6.71 30.49
C SER A 371 -9.67 -7.67 30.32
N VAL A 372 -9.66 -8.54 29.31
CA VAL A 372 -10.75 -9.51 29.01
C VAL A 372 -11.05 -10.44 30.20
N ALA A 373 -10.05 -10.77 31.02
CA ALA A 373 -10.22 -11.60 32.21
C ALA A 373 -11.05 -10.93 33.34
N GLY A 374 -11.31 -9.63 33.23
CA GLY A 374 -12.18 -8.89 34.14
C GLY A 374 -13.67 -8.92 33.79
N SER A 375 -14.04 -9.50 32.64
CA SER A 375 -15.45 -9.60 32.20
C SER A 375 -16.07 -10.92 32.65
N LEU A 376 -17.21 -10.82 33.33
CA LEU A 376 -18.02 -11.99 33.68
C LEU A 376 -18.67 -12.61 32.44
N VAL A 377 -19.01 -11.81 31.41
CA VAL A 377 -19.48 -12.30 30.11
C VAL A 377 -18.40 -13.16 29.43
N SER A 378 -17.15 -12.69 29.35
CA SER A 378 -16.05 -13.47 28.78
C SER A 378 -15.83 -14.78 29.54
N TYR A 379 -15.91 -14.74 30.87
CA TYR A 379 -15.84 -15.93 31.69
C TYR A 379 -17.01 -16.89 31.43
N ALA A 380 -18.25 -16.40 31.41
CA ALA A 380 -19.46 -17.19 31.12
C ALA A 380 -19.35 -17.90 29.76
N MET A 381 -18.98 -17.17 28.72
CA MET A 381 -18.77 -17.72 27.38
C MET A 381 -17.53 -18.64 27.27
N ARG A 382 -16.72 -18.78 28.32
CA ARG A 382 -15.46 -19.56 28.31
C ARG A 382 -14.39 -19.01 27.35
N ILE A 383 -14.48 -17.72 27.02
CA ILE A 383 -13.40 -16.95 26.40
C ILE A 383 -12.22 -16.88 27.38
N THR A 384 -12.50 -16.78 28.67
CA THR A 384 -11.53 -16.79 29.78
C THR A 384 -11.80 -17.88 30.81
#